data_AF-A0A5K1B3Q4-F1
#
_entry.id   AF-A0A5K1B3Q4-F1
#
_cell.length_a   1.000
_cell.length_b   1.000
_cell.length_c   1.000
_cell.angle_alpha   90.00
_cell.angle_beta   90.00
_cell.angle_gamma   90.00
#
_symmetry.space_group_name_H-M   'P 1'
#
loop_
_entity.id
_entity.type
_entity.pdbx_description
1 polymer ?
#
loop_
_entity_poly.entity_id
_entity_poly.type
_entity_poly.pdbx_seq_one_letter_code
_entity_poly.pdbx_strand_id
1 'polypeptide(L)' 'VQADQRSGRAGRTRPGKCFRLYPSSVYHEELLEATIPEIQRSSLAGTVLYLKSLGLADIDVLRFDFLDQPS' A
#
# COMPACT_ATOMS: atom_id res chain seq x y z
N VAL A 1 6.59 -6.14 5.49
CA VAL A 1 6.18 -4.76 5.91
C VAL A 1 4.93 -4.71 6.82
N GLN A 2 3.76 -5.23 6.41
CA GLN A 2 2.53 -5.06 7.22
C GLN A 2 2.58 -5.77 8.59
N ALA A 3 3.11 -7.01 8.62
CA ALA A 3 3.27 -7.77 9.86
C ALA A 3 4.25 -7.11 10.84
N ASP A 4 5.33 -6.51 10.33
CA ASP A 4 6.32 -5.82 11.17
C ASP A 4 5.78 -4.54 11.75
N GLN A 5 5.03 -3.76 10.96
CA GLN A 5 4.36 -2.57 11.46
C GLN A 5 3.37 -2.92 12.59
N ARG A 6 2.67 -4.06 12.49
CA ARG A 6 1.81 -4.57 13.58
C ARG A 6 2.63 -4.95 14.82
N SER A 7 3.76 -5.63 14.65
CA SER A 7 4.63 -6.00 15.77
C SER A 7 5.24 -4.78 16.47
N GLY A 8 5.64 -3.75 15.71
CA GLY A 8 6.19 -2.51 16.23
C GLY A 8 5.19 -1.70 17.07
N ARG A 9 3.88 -1.81 16.79
CA ARG A 9 2.84 -1.16 17.61
C ARG A 9 2.80 -1.70 19.04
N ALA A 10 3.13 -2.97 19.25
CA ALA A 10 3.13 -3.57 20.58
C ALA A 10 4.28 -3.03 21.47
N GLY A 11 5.37 -2.53 20.86
CA GLY A 11 6.58 -2.11 21.57
C GLY A 11 6.80 -0.60 21.69
N ARG A 12 5.77 0.23 21.44
CA ARG A 12 5.95 1.69 21.29
C ARG A 12 6.49 2.40 22.54
N THR A 13 6.07 1.98 23.72
CA THR A 13 6.38 2.67 24.99
C THR A 13 7.24 1.82 25.93
N ARG A 14 7.10 0.49 25.85
CA ARG A 14 7.79 -0.51 26.67
C ARG A 14 7.97 -1.79 25.84
N PRO A 15 8.84 -2.73 26.25
CA PRO A 15 8.97 -4.02 25.57
C PRO A 15 7.62 -4.71 25.38
N GLY A 16 7.27 -4.95 24.11
CA GLY A 16 6.02 -5.58 23.71
C GLY A 16 6.22 -7.02 23.28
N LYS A 17 5.12 -7.78 23.24
CA LYS A 17 5.08 -9.12 22.65
C LYS A 17 4.09 -9.11 21.48
N CYS A 18 4.44 -9.79 20.40
CA CYS A 18 3.56 -9.98 19.24
C CYS A 18 3.45 -11.48 18.97
N PHE A 19 2.23 -12.01 19.07
CA PHE A 19 1.94 -13.41 18.77
C PHE A 19 1.45 -13.51 17.32
N ARG A 20 2.21 -14.21 16.49
CA ARG A 20 1.87 -14.47 15.09
C ARG A 20 1.19 -15.85 15.02
N LEU A 21 -0.03 -15.90 14.52
CA LEU A 21 -0.84 -17.14 14.44
C LEU A 21 -0.56 -17.94 13.15
N TYR A 22 0.67 -17.87 12.64
CA TYR A 22 1.12 -18.56 11.45
C TYR A 22 2.57 -19.05 11.65
N PRO A 23 2.99 -20.14 10.98
CA PRO A 23 4.37 -20.63 11.02
C PRO A 23 5.39 -19.60 10.55
N SER A 24 6.64 -19.75 10.98
CA SER A 24 7.74 -18.88 10.53
C SER A 24 8.00 -18.99 9.02
N SER A 25 7.77 -20.16 8.41
CA SER A 25 7.89 -20.34 6.95
C SER A 25 6.97 -19.41 6.19
N VAL A 26 5.69 -19.33 6.57
CA VAL A 26 4.70 -18.42 5.95
C VAL A 26 5.19 -16.98 5.99
N TYR A 27 5.81 -16.57 7.10
CA TYR A 27 6.33 -15.22 7.24
C TYR A 27 7.50 -14.90 6.30
N HIS A 28 8.40 -15.86 6.09
CA HIS A 28 9.64 -15.65 5.33
C HIS A 28 9.51 -15.98 3.84
N GLU A 29 8.64 -16.92 3.49
CA GLU A 29 8.56 -17.50 2.14
C GLU A 29 7.28 -17.11 1.39
N GLU A 30 6.16 -16.96 2.10
CA GLU A 30 4.85 -16.76 1.46
C GLU A 30 4.38 -15.30 1.49
N LEU A 31 4.73 -14.54 2.53
CA LEU A 31 4.34 -13.14 2.65
C LEU A 31 5.17 -12.26 1.71
N LEU A 32 4.47 -11.40 0.97
CA LEU A 32 5.11 -10.33 0.21
C LEU A 32 5.85 -9.39 1.15
N GLU A 33 7.07 -9.02 0.77
CA GLU A 33 7.89 -8.08 1.52
C GLU A 33 7.18 -6.74 1.66
N ALA A 34 6.69 -6.19 0.54
CA ALA A 34 5.90 -4.96 0.47
C ALA A 34 4.49 -5.24 -0.06
N THR A 35 3.51 -4.46 0.41
CA THR A 35 2.17 -4.47 -0.17
C THR A 35 2.18 -3.81 -1.54
N ILE A 36 1.51 -4.44 -2.51
CA ILE A 36 1.33 -3.87 -3.85
C ILE A 36 0.68 -2.47 -3.74
N PRO A 37 1.14 -1.49 -4.53
CA PRO A 37 0.58 -0.14 -4.55
C PRO A 37 -0.94 -0.12 -4.71
N GLU A 38 -1.61 0.82 -4.06
CA GLU A 38 -3.07 0.96 -4.12
C GLU A 38 -3.58 1.29 -5.53
N ILE A 39 -2.78 2.05 -6.29
CA ILE A 39 -3.08 2.45 -7.68
C ILE A 39 -3.20 1.24 -8.63
N GLN A 40 -2.59 0.10 -8.27
CA GLN A 40 -2.65 -1.15 -9.04
C GLN A 40 -3.69 -2.16 -8.50
N ARG A 41 -4.35 -1.86 -7.36
CA ARG A 41 -5.26 -2.79 -6.69
C ARG A 41 -6.71 -2.33 -6.63
N SER A 42 -6.98 -1.08 -6.99
CA SER A 42 -8.29 -0.45 -6.79
C SER A 42 -8.78 0.23 -8.07
N SER A 43 -10.11 0.41 -8.17
CA SER A 43 -10.70 1.14 -9.28
C SER A 43 -10.31 2.62 -9.20
N LEU A 44 -9.70 3.13 -10.27
CA LEU A 44 -9.28 4.53 -10.36
C LEU A 44 -10.41 5.47 -10.78
N ALA A 45 -11.63 4.97 -11.06
CA ALA A 45 -12.72 5.79 -11.59
C ALA A 45 -13.01 7.03 -10.72
N GLY A 46 -13.05 6.86 -9.39
CA GLY A 46 -13.25 7.98 -8.46
C GLY A 46 -12.08 8.97 -8.46
N THR A 47 -10.85 8.45 -8.46
CA THR A 47 -9.62 9.25 -8.49
C THR A 47 -9.51 10.05 -9.80
N VAL A 48 -9.80 9.44 -10.94
CA VAL A 48 -9.80 10.11 -12.26
C VAL A 48 -10.87 11.19 -12.33
N LEU A 49 -12.08 10.92 -11.82
CA LEU A 49 -13.14 11.91 -11.76
C LEU A 49 -12.74 13.11 -10.88
N TYR A 50 -12.12 12.85 -9.73
CA TYR A 50 -11.58 13.89 -8.86
C TYR A 50 -10.48 14.71 -9.55
N LEU A 51 -9.54 14.06 -10.23
CA LEU A 51 -8.50 14.76 -10.99
C LEU A 51 -9.08 15.65 -12.11
N LYS A 52 -10.14 15.20 -12.77
CA LYS A 52 -10.84 16.01 -13.79
C LYS A 52 -11.65 17.17 -13.18
N SER A 53 -12.22 17.00 -11.97
CA SER A 53 -12.98 18.08 -11.32
C SER A 53 -12.10 19.23 -10.82
N LEU A 54 -10.79 18.99 -10.62
CA LEU A 54 -9.82 20.03 -10.27
C LEU A 54 -9.55 21.03 -11.40
N GLY A 55 -10.05 20.80 -12.62
CA GLY A 55 -9.98 21.76 -13.72
C GLY A 55 -8.57 22.02 -14.27
N LEU A 56 -7.62 21.12 -14.01
CA LEU A 56 -6.24 21.22 -14.47
C LEU A 56 -6.20 20.89 -15.98
N ALA A 57 -6.14 21.94 -16.81
CA ALA A 57 -6.28 21.86 -18.26
C ALA A 57 -5.25 20.94 -18.94
N ASP A 58 -4.05 20.82 -18.35
CA ASP A 58 -2.93 20.08 -18.92
C ASP A 58 -2.69 18.70 -18.26
N ILE A 59 -3.53 18.28 -17.31
CA ILE A 59 -3.43 16.91 -16.75
C ILE A 59 -4.04 15.90 -17.72
N ASP A 60 -3.16 15.35 -18.54
CA ASP A 60 -3.38 14.08 -19.22
C ASP A 60 -3.05 12.94 -18.25
N VAL A 61 -4.10 12.32 -17.71
CA VAL A 61 -4.01 11.19 -16.78
C VAL A 61 -3.26 10.01 -17.41
N LEU A 62 -3.25 9.87 -18.74
CA LEU A 62 -2.53 8.78 -19.42
C LEU A 62 -1.03 9.08 -19.61
N ARG A 63 -0.64 10.35 -19.56
CA ARG A 63 0.76 10.80 -19.71
C ARG A 63 1.38 11.30 -18.41
N PHE A 64 0.63 11.18 -17.31
CA PHE A 64 1.11 11.57 -16.00
C PHE A 64 2.25 10.66 -15.55
N ASP A 65 3.30 11.25 -14.99
CA ASP A 65 4.46 10.53 -14.48
C ASP A 65 4.14 9.93 -13.10
N PHE A 66 3.42 8.81 -13.10
CA PHE A 66 3.10 8.08 -11.87
C PHE A 66 4.35 7.39 -11.33
N LEU A 67 4.52 7.45 -10.00
CA LEU A 67 5.55 6.68 -9.29
C LEU A 67 5.42 5.18 -9.58
N ASP A 68 4.20 4.66 -9.52
CA ASP A 68 3.82 3.32 -9.96
C ASP A 68 2.65 3.46 -10.93
N GLN A 69 2.84 3.02 -12.18
CA GLN A 69 1.78 3.17 -13.17
C GLN A 69 0.60 2.21 -12.86
N PRO A 70 -0.64 2.66 -13.13
CA PRO A 70 -1.80 1.78 -13.09
C PRO A 70 -1.73 0.70 -14.18
N SER A 71 -2.37 -0.44 -13.93
CA SER A 71 -2.47 -1.58 -14.86
C SER A 71 -3.41 -1.33 -16.02
#